data_AF-A0A1F7RY26-F1
#
_entry.id   AF-A0A1F7RY26-F1
#
_cell.length_a   1.000
_cell.length_b   1.000
_cell.length_c   1.000
_cell.angle_alpha   90.00
_cell.angle_beta   90.00
_cell.angle_gamma   90.00
#
_symmetry.space_group_name_H-M   'P 1'
#
loop_
_entity.id
_entity.type
_entity.pdbx_description
1 polymer ?
#
loop_
_entity_poly.entity_id
_entity_poly.type
_entity_poly.pdbx_seq_one_letter_code
_entity_poly.pdbx_strand_id
1 'polypeptide(L)'
;MTVGKYIRTKEIKEKIRKSLLGNIPWNKGKKRPTFSRKWIENMSLSAKGRKKSLEHKLKIGKAHKGNKSYAWKGNDAKYNTIHNWVIKWKEQPCVCEYCGTITAKRYEWANVNHKYHRVLKDYIRLCTSCHREYDKQFKK
;
A
#
# COMPACT_ATOMS: atom_id res chain seq x y z
N MET A 1 -14.32 6.86 12.53
CA MET A 1 -15.26 6.50 11.44
C MET A 1 -14.95 5.10 10.95
N THR A 2 -15.56 4.09 11.57
CA THR A 2 -15.36 2.67 11.28
C THR A 2 -16.09 2.32 9.98
N VAL A 3 -15.34 1.83 8.99
CA VAL A 3 -15.92 1.31 7.74
C VAL A 3 -16.67 0.05 8.11
N GLY A 4 -18.00 0.11 8.20
CA GLY A 4 -18.86 -1.03 8.51
C GLY A 4 -18.55 -2.17 7.55
N LYS A 5 -17.99 -3.27 8.05
CA LYS A 5 -17.86 -4.50 7.28
C LYS A 5 -19.28 -4.97 6.94
N TYR A 6 -19.63 -4.95 5.66
CA TYR A 6 -20.89 -5.52 5.18
C TYR A 6 -20.85 -7.05 5.41
N ILE A 7 -21.41 -7.51 6.53
CA ILE A 7 -21.52 -8.93 6.84
C ILE A 7 -22.70 -9.47 6.03
N ARG A 8 -22.43 -10.19 4.94
CA ARG A 8 -23.46 -10.91 4.19
C ARG A 8 -24.11 -11.96 5.10
N THR A 9 -25.39 -11.77 5.41
CA THR A 9 -26.20 -12.74 6.15
C THR A 9 -26.29 -14.06 5.38
N LYS A 10 -26.57 -15.17 6.09
CA LYS A 10 -26.76 -16.49 5.46
C LYS A 10 -27.85 -16.43 4.37
N GLU A 11 -28.92 -15.69 4.61
CA GLU A 11 -30.01 -15.48 3.64
C GLU A 11 -29.57 -14.76 2.36
N ILE A 12 -28.74 -13.72 2.47
CA ILE A 12 -28.23 -13.00 1.29
C ILE A 12 -27.32 -13.92 0.47
N LYS A 13 -26.48 -14.74 1.14
CA LYS A 13 -25.64 -15.73 0.45
C LYS A 13 -26.50 -16.77 -0.28
N GLU A 14 -27.59 -17.21 0.33
CA GLU A 14 -28.52 -18.17 -0.27
C GLU A 14 -29.29 -17.59 -1.45
N LYS A 15 -29.75 -16.34 -1.36
CA LYS A 15 -30.38 -15.62 -2.50
C LYS A 15 -29.43 -15.48 -3.69
N ILE A 16 -28.17 -15.10 -3.44
CA ILE A 16 -27.14 -15.02 -4.50
C ILE A 16 -26.84 -16.40 -5.08
N ARG A 17 -26.73 -17.44 -4.24
CA ARG A 17 -26.52 -18.81 -4.69
C ARG A 17 -27.67 -19.26 -5.61
N LYS A 18 -28.92 -19.04 -5.20
CA LYS A 18 -30.11 -19.36 -6.00
C LYS A 18 -30.19 -18.59 -7.31
N SER A 19 -29.79 -17.31 -7.35
CA SER A 19 -29.79 -16.54 -8.60
C SER A 19 -28.65 -16.92 -9.56
N LEU A 20 -27.58 -17.54 -9.06
CA LEU A 20 -26.49 -18.06 -9.88
C LEU A 20 -26.73 -19.50 -10.36
N LEU A 21 -27.62 -20.25 -9.71
CA LEU A 21 -28.03 -21.57 -10.18
C LEU A 21 -28.77 -21.42 -11.53
N GLY A 22 -28.25 -22.09 -12.55
CA GLY A 22 -28.80 -22.04 -13.91
C GLY A 22 -28.20 -20.98 -14.84
N ASN A 23 -27.47 -20.00 -14.31
CA ASN A 23 -26.75 -19.03 -15.13
C ASN A 23 -25.47 -19.65 -15.68
N ILE A 24 -25.57 -20.29 -16.85
CA ILE A 24 -24.43 -20.75 -17.63
C ILE A 24 -23.83 -19.53 -18.34
N PRO A 25 -22.58 -19.13 -18.02
CA PRO A 25 -21.92 -18.07 -18.78
C PRO A 25 -21.90 -18.43 -20.28
N TRP A 26 -22.15 -17.47 -21.16
CA TRP A 26 -22.17 -17.67 -22.62
C TRP A 26 -20.85 -18.25 -23.20
N ASN A 27 -19.79 -18.23 -22.40
CA ASN A 27 -18.45 -18.73 -22.70
C ASN A 27 -18.06 -19.97 -21.86
N LYS A 28 -18.96 -20.57 -21.09
CA LYS A 28 -18.70 -21.78 -20.32
C LYS A 28 -18.29 -22.91 -21.27
N GLY A 29 -17.13 -23.51 -21.04
CA GLY A 29 -16.57 -24.58 -21.89
C GLY A 29 -15.93 -24.08 -23.20
N LYS A 30 -16.06 -22.81 -23.56
CA LYS A 30 -15.34 -22.24 -24.71
C LYS A 30 -13.89 -21.98 -24.29
N LYS A 31 -12.94 -22.61 -24.98
CA LYS A 31 -11.53 -22.21 -24.87
C LYS A 31 -11.39 -20.81 -25.47
N ARG A 32 -10.66 -19.92 -24.80
CA ARG A 32 -10.24 -18.67 -25.45
C ARG A 32 -9.47 -19.05 -26.72
N PRO A 33 -9.78 -18.46 -27.89
CA PRO A 33 -9.01 -18.73 -29.08
C PRO A 33 -7.55 -18.37 -28.79
N THR A 34 -6.62 -19.25 -29.17
CA THR A 34 -5.20 -18.94 -29.13
C THR A 34 -4.95 -17.85 -30.16
N PHE A 35 -4.71 -16.64 -29.70
CA PHE A 35 -4.34 -15.55 -30.60
C PHE A 35 -3.07 -15.91 -31.35
N SER A 36 -3.03 -15.59 -32.65
CA SER A 36 -1.81 -15.80 -33.43
C SER A 36 -0.68 -14.97 -32.84
N ARG A 37 0.57 -15.46 -32.98
CA ARG A 37 1.76 -14.73 -32.53
C ARG A 37 1.81 -13.31 -33.10
N LYS A 38 1.45 -13.16 -34.38
CA LYS A 38 1.34 -11.88 -35.09
C LYS A 38 0.29 -10.95 -34.46
N TRP A 39 -0.84 -11.48 -34.00
CA TRP A 39 -1.86 -10.68 -33.31
C TRP A 39 -1.37 -10.16 -31.95
N ILE A 40 -0.71 -11.02 -31.16
CA ILE A 40 -0.11 -10.65 -29.87
C ILE A 40 0.96 -9.57 -30.06
N GLU A 41 1.81 -9.74 -31.08
CA GLU A 41 2.84 -8.78 -31.44
C GLU A 41 2.24 -7.42 -31.85
N ASN A 42 1.22 -7.42 -32.72
CA ASN A 42 0.54 -6.19 -33.14
C ASN A 42 -0.12 -5.46 -31.97
N MET A 43 -0.73 -6.17 -31.01
CA MET A 43 -1.25 -5.53 -29.80
C MET A 43 -0.15 -4.87 -28.98
N SER A 44 0.99 -5.54 -28.82
CA SER A 44 2.15 -5.02 -28.09
C SER A 44 2.72 -3.77 -28.78
N LEU A 45 2.90 -3.82 -30.10
CA LEU A 45 3.37 -2.71 -30.92
C LEU A 45 2.43 -1.50 -30.85
N SER A 46 1.11 -1.73 -30.87
CA SER A 46 0.10 -0.66 -30.78
C SER A 46 0.18 0.13 -29.46
N ALA A 47 0.55 -0.53 -28.36
CA ALA A 47 0.68 0.12 -27.06
C ALA A 47 2.08 0.74 -26.83
N LYS A 48 3.09 0.29 -27.57
CA LYS A 48 4.48 0.71 -27.39
C LYS A 48 4.63 2.21 -27.68
N GLY A 49 5.28 2.93 -26.76
CA GLY A 49 5.56 4.37 -26.91
C GLY A 49 4.39 5.32 -26.63
N ARG A 50 3.16 4.81 -26.45
CA ARG A 50 2.01 5.67 -26.10
C ARG A 50 2.18 6.26 -24.69
N LYS A 51 2.39 7.57 -24.62
CA LYS A 51 2.46 8.30 -23.34
C LYS A 51 1.05 8.60 -22.85
N LYS A 52 0.75 8.17 -21.62
CA LYS A 52 -0.49 8.57 -20.94
C LYS A 52 -0.46 10.06 -20.60
N SER A 53 -1.62 10.73 -20.69
CA SER A 53 -1.77 12.11 -20.25
C SER A 53 -1.42 12.26 -18.76
N LEU A 54 -0.98 13.45 -18.36
CA LEU A 54 -0.68 13.76 -16.96
C LEU A 54 -1.91 13.51 -16.07
N GLU A 55 -3.08 13.96 -16.51
CA GLU A 55 -4.34 13.75 -15.81
C GLU A 55 -4.63 12.26 -15.56
N HIS A 56 -4.44 11.42 -16.59
CA HIS A 56 -4.62 9.97 -16.46
C HIS A 56 -3.63 9.36 -15.45
N LYS A 57 -2.36 9.78 -15.48
CA LYS A 57 -1.35 9.34 -14.50
C LYS A 57 -1.76 9.72 -13.07
N LEU A 58 -2.25 10.94 -12.86
CA LEU A 58 -2.73 11.41 -11.57
C LEU A 58 -3.96 10.63 -11.09
N LYS A 59 -4.91 10.31 -11.97
CA LYS A 59 -6.08 9.49 -11.65
C LYS A 59 -5.68 8.09 -11.16
N ILE A 60 -4.78 7.42 -11.89
CA ILE A 60 -4.23 6.11 -11.47
C ILE A 60 -3.54 6.24 -10.10
N GLY A 61 -2.68 7.25 -9.93
CA GLY A 61 -1.98 7.49 -8.67
C GLY A 61 -2.93 7.69 -7.49
N LYS A 62 -4.01 8.47 -7.68
CA LYS A 62 -5.05 8.69 -6.66
C LYS A 62 -5.83 7.42 -6.32
N ALA A 63 -6.14 6.59 -7.31
CA ALA A 63 -6.88 5.35 -7.11
C ALA A 63 -6.10 4.34 -6.22
N HIS A 64 -4.77 4.31 -6.35
CA HIS A 64 -3.91 3.39 -5.59
C HIS A 64 -3.22 4.03 -4.37
N LYS A 65 -3.69 5.18 -3.87
CA LYS A 65 -3.07 5.88 -2.73
C LYS A 65 -3.71 5.47 -1.40
N GLY A 66 -2.86 5.23 -0.39
CA GLY A 66 -3.30 5.01 0.98
C GLY A 66 -4.19 3.77 1.15
N ASN A 67 -5.28 3.92 1.89
CA ASN A 67 -6.25 2.85 2.16
C ASN A 67 -7.08 2.40 0.95
N LYS A 68 -7.01 3.12 -0.18
CA LYS A 68 -7.65 2.73 -1.44
C LYS A 68 -6.84 1.69 -2.22
N SER A 69 -5.56 1.53 -1.88
CA SER A 69 -4.72 0.52 -2.51
C SER A 69 -5.18 -0.88 -2.12
N TYR A 70 -5.29 -1.78 -3.09
CA TYR A 70 -5.53 -3.21 -2.84
C TYR A 70 -4.44 -3.85 -1.96
N ALA A 71 -3.23 -3.28 -1.97
CA ALA A 71 -2.11 -3.74 -1.14
C ALA A 71 -2.10 -3.11 0.26
N TRP A 72 -3.11 -2.32 0.63
CA TRP A 72 -3.20 -1.71 1.96
C TRP A 72 -3.44 -2.78 3.03
N LYS A 73 -2.44 -2.96 3.91
CA LYS A 73 -2.48 -3.94 5.00
C LYS A 73 -3.07 -3.41 6.31
N GLY A 74 -3.50 -2.15 6.37
CA GLY A 74 -4.00 -1.57 7.63
C GLY A 74 -2.96 -1.67 8.74
N ASN A 75 -3.34 -2.22 9.90
CA ASN A 75 -2.47 -2.41 11.05
C ASN A 75 -1.49 -3.59 10.90
N ASP A 76 -1.75 -4.50 9.96
CA ASP A 76 -0.88 -5.67 9.69
C ASP A 76 0.29 -5.31 8.76
N ALA A 77 0.63 -4.03 8.67
CA ALA A 77 1.74 -3.57 7.85
C ALA A 77 3.06 -3.94 8.51
N LYS A 78 4.03 -4.39 7.69
CA LYS A 78 5.38 -4.71 8.18
C LYS A 78 6.16 -3.43 8.54
N TYR A 79 7.13 -3.57 9.44
CA TYR A 79 8.06 -2.51 9.87
C TYR A 79 8.60 -1.65 8.72
N ASN A 80 9.15 -2.27 7.66
CA ASN A 80 9.69 -1.55 6.49
C ASN A 80 8.61 -0.73 5.76
N THR A 81 7.40 -1.27 5.64
CA THR A 81 6.28 -0.59 4.98
C THR A 81 5.85 0.64 5.76
N ILE A 82 5.88 0.58 7.09
CA ILE A 82 5.56 1.70 7.97
C ILE A 82 6.64 2.76 7.90
N HIS A 83 7.93 2.39 7.92
CA HIS A 83 9.03 3.34 7.74
C HIS A 83 8.94 4.10 6.42
N ASN A 84 8.74 3.38 5.31
CA ASN A 84 8.55 4.00 4.00
C ASN A 84 7.33 4.93 3.96
N TRP A 85 6.29 4.61 4.73
CA TRP A 85 5.13 5.48 4.88
C TRP A 85 5.49 6.76 5.65
N VAL A 86 6.16 6.69 6.79
CA VAL A 86 6.56 7.89 7.56
C VAL A 86 7.44 8.81 6.73
N ILE A 87 8.47 8.26 6.08
CA ILE A 87 9.40 8.96 5.17
C ILE A 87 8.67 9.73 4.06
N LYS A 88 7.53 9.20 3.59
CA LYS A 88 6.73 9.80 2.53
C LYS A 88 5.82 10.93 3.01
N TRP A 89 5.41 10.94 4.27
CA TRP A 89 4.42 11.86 4.81
C TRP A 89 4.99 12.91 5.76
N LYS A 90 6.12 12.63 6.42
CA LYS A 90 6.88 13.63 7.18
C LYS A 90 8.02 14.16 6.31
N GLU A 91 8.39 15.40 6.58
CA GLU A 91 9.66 15.97 6.12
C GLU A 91 10.82 15.15 6.66
N GLN A 92 12.02 15.33 6.12
CA GLN A 92 13.20 14.56 6.56
C GLN A 92 14.29 15.52 7.03
N PRO A 93 14.07 16.25 8.14
CA PRO A 93 15.09 17.13 8.66
C PRO A 93 16.35 16.33 9.03
N CYS A 94 17.50 16.93 8.75
CA CYS A 94 18.82 16.43 9.14
C CYS A 94 19.15 16.88 10.57
N VAL A 95 18.21 16.74 11.50
CA VAL A 95 18.34 17.15 12.90
C VAL A 95 17.84 16.01 13.79
N CYS A 96 18.60 15.68 14.84
CA CYS A 96 18.15 14.75 15.87
C CYS A 96 17.34 15.49 16.93
N GLU A 97 16.11 15.06 17.20
CA GLU A 97 15.24 15.65 18.22
C GLU A 97 15.69 15.31 19.65
N TYR A 98 16.53 14.29 19.83
CA TYR A 98 17.02 13.88 21.15
C TYR A 98 18.31 14.60 21.56
N CYS A 99 19.32 14.61 20.70
CA CYS A 99 20.62 15.23 21.00
C CYS A 99 20.89 16.54 20.26
N GLY A 100 19.96 17.00 19.41
CA GLY A 100 20.10 18.24 18.64
C GLY A 100 21.13 18.20 17.50
N THR A 101 21.82 17.07 17.28
CA THR A 101 22.89 17.02 16.27
C THR A 101 22.36 17.22 14.86
N ILE A 102 23.10 17.99 14.06
CA ILE A 102 22.83 18.24 12.64
C ILE A 102 23.91 17.66 11.71
N THR A 103 24.99 17.13 12.28
CA THR A 103 26.17 16.62 11.56
C THR A 103 26.22 15.10 11.44
N ALA A 104 25.22 14.37 11.93
CA ALA A 104 25.21 12.91 11.85
C ALA A 104 25.12 12.41 10.40
N LYS A 105 25.80 11.29 10.13
CA LYS A 105 25.85 10.65 8.80
C LYS A 105 24.48 10.17 8.31
N ARG A 106 23.61 9.74 9.23
CA ARG A 106 22.26 9.26 8.92
C ARG A 106 21.31 9.57 10.07
N TYR A 107 20.08 9.88 9.70
CA TYR A 107 18.97 10.05 10.61
C TYR A 107 17.86 9.05 10.25
N GLU A 108 17.16 8.57 11.26
CA GLU A 108 16.09 7.58 11.16
C GLU A 108 14.82 8.08 11.87
N TRP A 109 13.68 7.52 11.51
CA TRP A 109 12.42 7.75 12.20
C TRP A 109 12.23 6.63 13.21
N ALA A 110 12.14 6.96 14.49
CA ALA A 110 11.86 6.00 15.55
C ALA A 110 10.40 6.15 15.99
N ASN A 111 9.71 5.05 16.27
CA ASN A 111 8.36 5.12 16.84
C ASN A 111 8.46 5.19 18.37
N VAL A 112 7.88 6.22 18.98
CA VAL A 112 7.95 6.46 20.44
C VAL A 112 7.41 5.27 21.25
N ASN A 113 6.41 4.57 20.71
CA ASN A 113 5.68 3.54 21.44
C ASN A 113 6.10 2.13 21.00
N HIS A 114 7.00 1.99 20.02
CA HIS A 114 7.40 0.74 19.35
C HIS A 114 6.24 -0.13 18.80
N LYS A 115 5.02 0.42 18.71
CA LYS A 115 3.83 -0.25 18.14
C LYS A 115 3.73 -0.07 16.62
N TYR A 116 4.54 0.83 16.06
CA TYR A 116 4.63 1.12 14.63
C TYR A 116 3.27 1.36 13.95
N HIS A 117 2.36 2.05 14.63
CA HIS A 117 1.10 2.45 14.02
C HIS A 117 1.30 3.60 13.01
N ARG A 118 0.38 3.74 12.06
CA ARG A 118 0.41 4.84 11.08
C ARG A 118 -0.11 6.16 11.66
N VAL A 119 0.52 6.62 12.74
CA VAL A 119 0.23 7.89 13.42
C VAL A 119 1.48 8.76 13.34
N LEU A 120 1.47 9.82 12.52
CA LEU A 120 2.67 10.62 12.23
C LEU A 120 3.28 11.32 13.46
N LYS A 121 2.44 11.59 14.47
CA LYS A 121 2.84 12.22 15.73
C LYS A 121 3.70 11.31 16.60
N ASP A 122 3.56 10.00 16.45
CA ASP A 122 4.26 8.99 17.25
C ASP A 122 5.67 8.67 16.71
N TYR A 123 6.17 9.46 15.76
CA TYR A 123 7.50 9.28 15.17
C TYR A 123 8.39 10.46 15.46
N ILE A 124 9.56 10.17 16.01
CA ILE A 124 10.60 11.15 16.34
C ILE A 124 11.82 10.96 15.45
N ARG A 125 12.50 12.06 15.12
CA ARG A 125 13.68 12.05 14.24
C ARG A 125 14.94 11.86 15.07
N LEU A 126 15.63 10.74 14.91
CA LEU A 126 16.83 10.44 15.69
C LEU A 126 18.04 10.22 14.78
N CYS A 127 19.24 10.61 15.24
CA CYS A 127 20.47 10.11 14.64
C CYS A 127 20.64 8.61 14.96
N THR A 128 21.44 7.90 14.17
CA THR A 128 21.60 6.44 14.32
C THR A 128 22.12 6.01 15.69
N SER A 129 22.95 6.82 16.35
CA SER A 129 23.45 6.51 17.71
C SER A 129 22.33 6.62 18.75
N CYS A 130 21.60 7.74 18.77
CA CYS A 130 20.48 7.94 19.68
C CYS A 130 19.35 6.93 19.43
N HIS A 131 19.08 6.57 18.16
CA HIS A 131 18.07 5.58 17.84
C HIS A 131 18.39 4.21 18.41
N ARG A 132 19.64 3.75 18.26
CA ARG A 132 20.09 2.47 18.85
C ARG A 132 20.00 2.46 20.36
N GLU A 133 20.31 3.58 21.01
CA GLU A 133 20.22 3.69 22.46
C GLU A 133 18.77 3.70 22.93
N TYR A 134 17.91 4.41 22.22
CA TYR A 134 16.47 4.42 22.46
C TYR A 134 15.86 3.01 22.37
N ASP A 135 16.20 2.27 21.30
CA ASP A 135 15.74 0.88 21.11
C ASP A 135 16.23 -0.08 22.20
N LYS A 136 17.41 0.14 22.80
CA LYS A 136 17.91 -0.68 23.90
C LYS A 136 17.11 -0.46 25.18
N GLN A 137 16.71 0.77 25.48
CA GLN A 137 15.97 1.10 26.69
C GLN A 137 14.61 0.39 26.73
N PHE A 138 13.97 0.22 25.58
CA PHE A 138 12.69 -0.49 25.45
C PHE A 138 12.79 -2.02 25.46
N LYS A 139 14.00 -2.60 25.43
CA LYS A 139 14.23 -4.04 25.50
C LYS A 139 14.48 -4.57 26.92
N LYS A 140 14.40 -3.71 27.94
CA LYS A 140 14.37 -4.12 29.36
C LYS A 140 12.96 -4.49 29.77
#